data_AF-A0A960NT46-F1
#
_entry.id   AF-A0A960NT46-F1
#
_cell.length_a   1.000
_cell.length_b   1.000
_cell.length_c   1.000
_cell.angle_alpha   90.00
_cell.angle_beta   90.00
_cell.angle_gamma   90.00
#
_symmetry.space_group_name_H-M   'P 1'
#
loop_
_entity.id
_entity.type
_entity.pdbx_description
1 polymer ?
#
loop_
_entity_poly.entity_id
_entity_poly.type
_entity_poly.pdbx_seq_one_letter_code
_entity_poly.pdbx_strand_id
1 'polypeptide(L)'
;LKGFKKAAEGPDTIEYKIGEIFGEIKNKIQSGYSLRDALEKVDELRFRSQEEKHELSHLYETKIRNMGNAGRNGGEYYTPRPLIRAMIDVIQPKIGETIYDGAAGSAGFLCEAYDYLRQGGRASNKLSTNDLKTLQESTFYAKEKKSLAYVIAIMNMILHGIETPNIIHTNTLAENLADIQEK
;
A
#
# COMPACT_ATOMS: atom_id res chain seq x y z
N LEU A 1 13.96 -15.24 -0.07
CA LEU A 1 12.99 -14.14 0.13
C LEU A 1 11.85 -14.51 1.07
N LYS A 2 11.12 -15.64 0.89
CA LYS A 2 10.09 -16.09 1.87
C LYS A 2 10.60 -16.28 3.32
N GLY A 3 11.88 -16.64 3.48
CA GLY A 3 12.51 -16.85 4.79
C GLY A 3 12.72 -15.58 5.61
N PHE A 4 12.63 -14.38 5.02
CA PHE A 4 12.89 -13.12 5.72
C PHE A 4 11.89 -12.88 6.85
N LYS A 5 10.63 -13.32 6.72
CA LYS A 5 9.62 -13.27 7.79
C LYS A 5 10.09 -13.95 9.08
N LYS A 6 10.89 -15.03 8.97
CA LYS A 6 11.37 -15.81 10.13
C LYS A 6 12.60 -15.20 10.79
N ALA A 7 13.30 -14.32 10.08
CA ALA A 7 14.55 -13.71 10.52
C ALA A 7 14.37 -12.24 10.94
N ALA A 8 13.20 -11.64 10.69
CA ALA A 8 12.90 -10.26 11.05
C ALA A 8 12.70 -10.10 12.56
N GLU A 9 13.12 -8.94 13.09
CA GLU A 9 13.00 -8.60 14.52
C GLU A 9 11.55 -8.33 14.95
N GLY A 10 10.68 -7.93 14.02
CA GLY A 10 9.29 -7.60 14.29
C GLY A 10 8.42 -7.49 13.02
N PRO A 11 7.09 -7.43 13.17
CA PRO A 11 6.14 -7.31 12.05
C PRO A 11 6.15 -5.93 11.36
N ASP A 12 6.79 -4.95 11.99
CA ASP A 12 6.97 -3.57 11.59
C ASP A 12 8.25 -3.34 10.77
N THR A 13 9.08 -4.36 10.54
CA THR A 13 10.31 -4.18 9.73
C THR A 13 10.09 -4.41 8.24
N ILE A 14 10.94 -3.80 7.41
CA ILE A 14 10.91 -3.99 5.94
C ILE A 14 11.18 -5.44 5.56
N GLU A 15 12.09 -6.13 6.26
CA GLU A 15 12.40 -7.55 6.04
C GLU A 15 11.17 -8.43 6.23
N TYR A 16 10.37 -8.15 7.25
CA TYR A 16 9.11 -8.84 7.48
C TYR A 16 8.14 -8.62 6.31
N LYS A 17 7.97 -7.36 5.85
CA LYS A 17 7.11 -7.03 4.71
C LYS A 17 7.57 -7.69 3.41
N ILE A 18 8.88 -7.76 3.16
CA ILE A 18 9.44 -8.52 2.03
C ILE A 18 9.09 -10.01 2.17
N GLY A 19 9.23 -10.57 3.36
CA GLY A 19 8.85 -11.95 3.65
C GLY A 19 7.38 -12.24 3.35
N GLU A 20 6.48 -11.32 3.74
CA GLU A 20 5.04 -11.38 3.47
C GLU A 20 4.75 -11.34 1.97
N ILE A 21 5.23 -10.30 1.28
CA ILE A 21 5.02 -10.11 -0.17
C ILE A 21 5.45 -11.36 -0.94
N PHE A 22 6.69 -11.82 -0.71
CA PHE A 22 7.20 -12.97 -1.44
C PHE A 22 6.57 -14.28 -0.98
N GLY A 23 6.03 -14.35 0.24
CA GLY A 23 5.24 -15.48 0.77
C GLY A 23 3.99 -15.75 -0.05
N GLU A 24 3.28 -14.67 -0.37
CA GLU A 24 2.02 -14.64 -1.10
C GLU A 24 2.18 -14.85 -2.62
N ILE A 25 3.28 -14.35 -3.19
CA ILE A 25 3.51 -14.45 -4.64
C ILE A 25 4.02 -15.85 -5.05
N LYS A 26 3.47 -16.35 -6.15
CA LYS A 26 4.00 -17.51 -6.89
C LYS A 26 4.31 -17.07 -8.32
N ASN A 27 5.45 -17.52 -8.87
CA ASN A 27 5.75 -17.30 -10.28
C ASN A 27 4.66 -17.98 -11.14
N LYS A 28 4.04 -17.21 -12.03
CA LYS A 28 3.05 -17.70 -13.01
C LYS A 28 3.60 -17.75 -14.44
N ILE A 29 4.80 -17.20 -14.68
CA ILE A 29 5.45 -17.21 -15.99
C ILE A 29 6.06 -18.60 -16.21
N GLN A 30 5.57 -19.30 -17.24
CA GLN A 30 6.02 -20.65 -17.58
C GLN A 30 7.21 -20.65 -18.56
N SER A 31 7.28 -19.64 -19.44
CA SER A 31 8.36 -19.50 -20.43
C SER A 31 9.57 -18.80 -19.83
N GLY A 32 10.72 -19.48 -19.83
CA GLY A 32 11.98 -18.88 -19.39
C GLY A 32 12.41 -17.68 -20.23
N TYR A 33 12.11 -17.69 -21.54
CA TYR A 33 12.38 -16.56 -22.44
C TYR A 33 11.54 -15.35 -22.04
N SER A 34 10.23 -15.54 -21.84
CA SER A 34 9.34 -14.44 -21.43
C SER A 34 9.68 -13.89 -20.04
N LEU A 35 10.15 -14.75 -19.13
CA LEU A 35 10.65 -14.30 -17.83
C LEU A 35 11.91 -13.44 -18.00
N ARG A 36 12.85 -13.88 -18.84
CA ARG A 36 14.05 -13.12 -19.14
C ARG A 36 13.72 -11.76 -19.75
N ASP A 37 12.86 -11.71 -20.77
CA ASP A 37 12.46 -10.46 -21.41
C ASP A 37 11.84 -9.47 -20.40
N ALA A 38 11.01 -9.98 -19.49
CA ALA A 38 10.43 -9.17 -18.42
C ALA A 38 11.50 -8.65 -17.45
N LEU A 39 12.47 -9.49 -17.07
CA LEU A 39 13.57 -9.09 -16.19
C LEU A 39 14.49 -8.05 -16.84
N GLU A 40 14.82 -8.20 -18.12
CA GLU A 40 15.62 -7.21 -18.87
C GLU A 40 14.91 -5.85 -18.90
N LYS A 41 13.58 -5.82 -19.09
CA LYS A 41 12.81 -4.58 -19.01
C LYS A 41 12.73 -3.97 -17.61
N VAL A 42 12.73 -4.79 -16.56
CA VAL A 42 12.78 -4.30 -15.19
C VAL A 42 14.16 -3.74 -14.84
N ASP A 43 15.23 -4.34 -15.36
CA ASP A 43 16.62 -3.89 -15.14
C ASP A 43 16.89 -2.51 -15.77
N GLU A 44 16.15 -2.14 -16.82
CA GLU A 44 16.18 -0.80 -17.43
C GLU A 44 15.61 0.29 -16.50
N LEU A 45 14.84 -0.06 -15.45
CA LEU A 45 14.21 0.90 -14.54
C LEU A 45 15.20 1.43 -13.49
N ARG A 46 15.25 2.75 -13.32
CA ARG A 46 16.07 3.42 -12.30
C ARG A 46 15.19 3.89 -11.14
N PHE A 47 15.69 3.77 -9.91
CA PHE A 47 14.93 4.03 -8.68
C PHE A 47 15.78 4.68 -7.58
N ARG A 48 16.79 5.48 -7.95
CA ARG A 48 17.78 6.04 -7.03
C ARG A 48 17.36 7.39 -6.45
N SER A 49 16.68 8.23 -7.24
CA SER A 49 16.19 9.53 -6.79
C SER A 49 14.72 9.48 -6.35
N GLN A 50 14.27 10.49 -5.61
CA GLN A 50 12.86 10.61 -5.24
C GLN A 50 11.96 10.86 -6.46
N GLU A 51 12.47 11.57 -7.46
CA GLU A 51 11.76 11.82 -8.71
C GLU A 51 11.55 10.52 -9.50
N GLU A 52 12.59 9.70 -9.63
CA GLU A 52 12.51 8.36 -10.25
C GLU A 52 11.52 7.44 -9.50
N LYS A 53 11.50 7.49 -8.16
CA LYS A 53 10.50 6.74 -7.36
C LYS A 53 9.08 7.22 -7.61
N HIS A 54 8.88 8.52 -7.76
CA HIS A 54 7.57 9.10 -8.06
C HIS A 54 7.08 8.68 -9.45
N GLU A 55 7.95 8.70 -10.46
CA GLU A 55 7.64 8.19 -11.80
C GLU A 55 7.22 6.71 -11.76
N LEU A 56 7.94 5.87 -11.01
CA LEU A 56 7.60 4.47 -10.86
C LEU A 56 6.25 4.27 -10.15
N SER A 57 5.98 5.05 -9.11
CA SER A 57 4.68 5.06 -8.44
C SER A 57 3.55 5.39 -9.43
N HIS A 58 3.74 6.41 -10.28
CA HIS A 58 2.77 6.79 -11.30
C HIS A 58 2.53 5.70 -12.35
N LEU A 59 3.61 5.02 -12.80
CA LEU A 59 3.51 3.87 -13.70
C LEU A 59 2.76 2.72 -13.03
N TYR A 60 3.06 2.44 -11.76
CA TYR A 60 2.41 1.39 -10.98
C TYR A 60 0.91 1.67 -10.81
N GLU A 61 0.53 2.89 -10.44
CA GLU A 61 -0.85 3.37 -10.36
C GLU A 61 -1.59 3.24 -11.70
N THR A 62 -0.92 3.57 -12.80
CA THR A 62 -1.49 3.37 -14.14
C THR A 62 -1.80 1.90 -14.42
N LYS A 63 -0.92 0.98 -14.02
CA LYS A 63 -1.17 -0.46 -14.15
C LYS A 63 -2.32 -0.92 -13.25
N ILE A 64 -2.39 -0.46 -12.00
CA ILE A 64 -3.52 -0.76 -11.09
C ILE A 64 -4.83 -0.29 -11.72
N ARG A 65 -4.90 0.95 -12.19
CA ARG A 65 -6.09 1.50 -12.86
C ARG A 65 -6.49 0.69 -14.09
N ASN A 66 -5.52 0.30 -14.93
CA ASN A 66 -5.79 -0.50 -16.12
C ASN A 66 -6.30 -1.90 -15.76
N MET A 67 -5.76 -2.52 -14.71
CA MET A 67 -6.30 -3.78 -14.17
C MET A 67 -7.74 -3.57 -13.66
N GLY A 68 -8.00 -2.47 -12.95
CA GLY A 68 -9.32 -2.04 -12.50
C GLY A 68 -10.36 -1.97 -13.61
N ASN A 69 -9.97 -1.39 -14.75
CA ASN A 69 -10.85 -1.14 -15.90
C ASN A 69 -10.97 -2.32 -16.86
N ALA A 70 -10.16 -3.38 -16.73
CA ALA A 70 -10.11 -4.50 -17.67
C ALA A 70 -11.33 -5.45 -17.63
N GLY A 71 -12.39 -5.12 -16.87
CA GLY A 71 -13.68 -5.84 -16.90
C GLY A 71 -13.68 -7.27 -16.35
N ARG A 72 -12.53 -7.84 -15.97
CA ARG A 72 -12.40 -9.15 -15.31
C ARG A 72 -11.83 -8.98 -13.91
N ASN A 73 -12.63 -9.16 -12.87
CA ASN A 73 -12.27 -9.20 -11.43
C ASN A 73 -11.34 -8.07 -10.91
N GLY A 74 -10.88 -7.13 -11.75
CA GLY A 74 -9.88 -6.14 -11.41
C GLY A 74 -10.47 -4.89 -10.77
N GLY A 75 -11.73 -4.57 -11.08
CA GLY A 75 -12.49 -3.53 -10.39
C GLY A 75 -12.79 -3.86 -8.93
N GLU A 76 -12.57 -5.11 -8.49
CA GLU A 76 -12.80 -5.52 -7.10
C GLU A 76 -11.85 -4.85 -6.09
N TYR A 77 -10.70 -4.31 -6.54
CA TYR A 77 -9.67 -3.77 -5.64
C TYR A 77 -9.26 -2.33 -5.97
N TYR A 78 -9.95 -1.67 -6.91
CA TYR A 78 -9.62 -0.32 -7.35
C TYR A 78 -10.81 0.63 -7.24
N THR A 79 -10.57 1.74 -6.56
CA THR A 79 -11.49 2.89 -6.52
C THR A 79 -10.85 4.06 -7.27
N PRO A 80 -11.57 4.73 -8.20
CA PRO A 80 -11.03 5.88 -8.93
C PRO A 80 -10.50 6.97 -7.99
N ARG A 81 -9.25 7.42 -8.22
CA ARG A 81 -8.60 8.45 -7.38
C ARG A 81 -9.39 9.76 -7.25
N PRO A 82 -10.07 10.28 -8.30
CA PRO A 82 -10.90 11.48 -8.14
C PRO A 82 -12.03 11.30 -7.11
N LEU A 83 -12.63 10.11 -7.02
CA LEU A 83 -13.66 9.82 -6.03
C LEU A 83 -13.08 9.77 -4.61
N ILE A 84 -11.94 9.10 -4.44
CA ILE A 84 -11.24 9.04 -3.15
C ILE A 84 -10.87 10.46 -2.67
N ARG A 85 -10.28 11.29 -3.54
CA ARG A 85 -9.92 12.68 -3.21
C ARG A 85 -11.12 13.50 -2.79
N ALA A 86 -12.23 13.40 -3.52
CA ALA A 86 -13.48 14.07 -3.14
C ALA A 86 -13.97 13.64 -1.75
N MET A 87 -13.84 12.35 -1.39
CA MET A 87 -14.19 11.88 -0.05
C MET A 87 -13.25 12.42 1.02
N ILE A 88 -11.93 12.44 0.77
CA ILE A 88 -10.92 12.98 1.69
C ILE A 88 -11.11 14.48 1.88
N ASP A 89 -11.45 15.23 0.83
CA ASP A 89 -11.71 16.67 0.90
C ASP A 89 -12.91 17.03 1.80
N VAL A 90 -13.86 16.11 1.93
CA VAL A 90 -15.01 16.23 2.83
C VAL A 90 -14.63 15.79 4.24
N ILE A 91 -13.92 14.66 4.39
CA ILE A 91 -13.53 14.10 5.70
C ILE A 91 -12.50 14.98 6.41
N GLN A 92 -11.53 15.53 5.66
CA GLN A 92 -10.45 16.39 6.13
C GLN A 92 -9.67 15.79 7.31
N PRO A 93 -9.05 14.61 7.15
CA PRO A 93 -8.29 13.98 8.23
C PRO A 93 -7.15 14.88 8.71
N LYS A 94 -6.70 14.68 9.94
CA LYS A 94 -5.65 15.48 10.58
C LYS A 94 -4.52 14.59 11.09
N ILE A 95 -3.33 15.18 11.16
CA ILE A 95 -2.19 14.52 11.81
C ILE A 95 -2.54 14.22 13.27
N GLY A 96 -2.18 13.03 13.73
CA GLY A 96 -2.52 12.51 15.05
C GLY A 96 -3.79 11.66 15.07
N GLU A 97 -4.61 11.71 14.02
CA GLU A 97 -5.72 10.77 13.84
C GLU A 97 -5.23 9.44 13.26
N THR A 98 -6.03 8.40 13.48
CA THR A 98 -5.85 7.09 12.87
C THR A 98 -6.86 6.88 11.75
N ILE A 99 -6.42 6.27 10.65
CA ILE A 99 -7.20 6.00 9.45
C ILE A 99 -7.19 4.50 9.23
N TYR A 100 -8.38 3.91 9.16
CA TYR A 100 -8.56 2.48 8.98
C TYR A 100 -9.35 2.17 7.71
N ASP A 101 -8.82 1.26 6.88
CA ASP A 101 -9.51 0.70 5.72
C ASP A 101 -9.64 -0.83 5.85
N GLY A 102 -10.86 -1.29 6.17
CA GLY A 102 -11.18 -2.71 6.35
C GLY A 102 -11.35 -3.51 5.06
N ALA A 103 -11.26 -2.86 3.89
CA ALA A 103 -11.35 -3.50 2.58
C ALA A 103 -10.39 -2.80 1.62
N ALA A 104 -9.10 -2.81 1.98
CA ALA A 104 -8.13 -1.87 1.43
C ALA A 104 -7.94 -1.94 -0.08
N GLY A 105 -8.18 -3.09 -0.72
CA GLY A 105 -7.96 -3.24 -2.16
C GLY A 105 -6.52 -2.90 -2.53
N SER A 106 -6.31 -1.87 -3.34
CA SER A 106 -4.99 -1.33 -3.68
C SER A 106 -4.42 -0.31 -2.67
N ALA A 107 -4.99 -0.20 -1.46
CA ALA A 107 -4.72 0.87 -0.49
C ALA A 107 -4.97 2.29 -1.00
N GLY A 108 -5.97 2.47 -1.87
CA GLY A 108 -6.23 3.74 -2.53
C GLY A 108 -6.53 4.91 -1.58
N PHE A 109 -7.40 4.67 -0.60
CA PHE A 109 -7.75 5.67 0.41
C PHE A 109 -6.53 6.04 1.26
N LEU A 110 -5.73 5.06 1.67
CA LEU A 110 -4.57 5.29 2.52
C LEU A 110 -3.48 6.10 1.80
N CYS A 111 -3.20 5.80 0.53
CA CYS A 111 -2.20 6.54 -0.25
C CYS A 111 -2.62 8.01 -0.46
N GLU A 112 -3.88 8.24 -0.86
CA GLU A 112 -4.37 9.61 -1.07
C GLU A 112 -4.51 10.39 0.24
N ALA A 113 -4.85 9.72 1.35
CA ALA A 113 -4.89 10.35 2.67
C ALA A 113 -3.48 10.70 3.17
N TYR A 114 -2.50 9.83 2.90
CA TYR A 114 -1.09 10.13 3.16
C TYR A 114 -0.62 11.36 2.40
N ASP A 115 -0.89 11.45 1.11
CA ASP A 115 -0.51 12.61 0.30
C ASP A 115 -1.18 13.90 0.79
N TYR A 116 -2.47 13.84 1.11
CA TYR A 116 -3.22 14.98 1.67
C TYR A 116 -2.61 15.45 3.01
N LEU A 117 -2.35 14.52 3.93
CA LEU A 117 -1.79 14.83 5.24
C LEU A 117 -0.35 15.35 5.14
N ARG A 118 0.46 14.74 4.27
CA ARG A 118 1.86 15.11 4.01
C ARG A 118 1.98 16.54 3.45
N GLN A 119 0.98 17.00 2.72
CA GLN A 119 0.87 18.37 2.21
C GLN A 119 0.37 19.38 3.26
N GLY A 120 0.15 18.93 4.51
CA GLY A 120 -0.34 19.78 5.60
C GLY A 120 -1.87 19.89 5.66
N GLY A 121 -2.57 19.00 4.97
CA GLY A 121 -4.02 19.01 4.83
C GLY A 121 -4.54 20.28 4.16
N ARG A 122 -5.82 20.60 4.38
CA ARG A 122 -6.48 21.77 3.79
C ARG A 122 -5.80 23.11 4.10
N ALA A 123 -5.18 23.23 5.27
CA ALA A 123 -4.50 24.45 5.70
C ALA A 123 -3.06 24.56 5.17
N SER A 124 -2.55 23.50 4.52
CA SER A 124 -1.16 23.39 4.05
C SER A 124 -0.14 23.71 5.14
N ASN A 125 -0.40 23.23 6.36
CA ASN A 125 0.47 23.47 7.51
C ASN A 125 1.82 22.77 7.30
N LYS A 126 2.90 23.44 7.72
CA LYS A 126 4.23 22.83 7.73
C LYS A 126 4.28 21.74 8.80
N LEU A 127 4.55 20.51 8.38
CA LEU A 127 4.70 19.37 9.29
C LEU A 127 6.03 19.45 10.05
N SER A 128 5.99 19.15 11.35
CA SER A 128 7.18 18.92 12.16
C SER A 128 7.76 17.52 11.92
N THR A 129 8.98 17.27 12.42
CA THR A 129 9.59 15.94 12.38
C THR A 129 8.75 14.90 13.12
N ASN A 130 8.09 15.30 14.22
CA ASN A 130 7.20 14.41 14.96
C ASN A 130 5.94 14.08 14.17
N ASP A 131 5.37 15.07 13.47
CA ASP A 131 4.19 14.85 12.62
C ASP A 131 4.51 13.87 11.48
N LEU A 132 5.67 14.02 10.85
CA LEU A 132 6.14 13.09 9.81
C LEU A 132 6.33 11.68 10.37
N LYS A 133 6.86 11.56 11.59
CA LYS A 133 7.01 10.26 12.26
C LYS A 133 5.65 9.62 12.55
N THR A 134 4.72 10.37 13.12
CA THR A 134 3.35 9.89 13.37
C THR A 134 2.68 9.43 12.08
N LEU A 135 2.81 10.21 11.00
CA LEU A 135 2.25 9.89 9.70
C LEU A 135 2.81 8.58 9.13
N GLN A 136 4.10 8.31 9.33
CA GLN A 136 4.78 7.10 8.86
C GLN A 136 4.40 5.85 9.68
N GLU A 137 4.35 5.97 11.00
CA GLU A 137 4.35 4.81 11.90
C GLU A 137 2.97 4.50 12.50
N SER A 138 2.11 5.51 12.70
CA SER A 138 0.95 5.40 13.60
C SER A 138 -0.36 5.94 13.03
N THR A 139 -0.43 6.27 11.74
CA THR A 139 -1.64 6.84 11.14
C THR A 139 -2.45 5.83 10.33
N PHE A 140 -1.84 4.93 9.57
CA PHE A 140 -2.55 4.12 8.58
C PHE A 140 -2.65 2.65 8.97
N TYR A 141 -3.87 2.12 8.96
CA TYR A 141 -4.20 0.74 9.29
C TYR A 141 -5.10 0.15 8.23
N ALA A 142 -4.90 -1.12 7.86
CA ALA A 142 -5.77 -1.79 6.91
C ALA A 142 -5.88 -3.30 7.11
N LYS A 143 -6.99 -3.85 6.62
CA LYS A 143 -7.19 -5.28 6.41
C LYS A 143 -7.53 -5.54 4.95
N GLU A 144 -6.96 -6.58 4.38
CA GLU A 144 -7.31 -7.06 3.04
C GLU A 144 -7.34 -8.59 3.04
N LYS A 145 -8.37 -9.18 2.43
CA LYS A 145 -8.61 -10.62 2.43
C LYS A 145 -7.95 -11.34 1.27
N LYS A 146 -7.88 -10.71 0.10
CA LYS A 146 -7.39 -11.37 -1.12
C LYS A 146 -5.90 -11.13 -1.28
N SER A 147 -5.14 -12.22 -1.30
CA SER A 147 -3.67 -12.25 -1.43
C SER A 147 -3.08 -11.28 -2.46
N LEU A 148 -3.58 -11.26 -3.70
CA LEU A 148 -3.04 -10.34 -4.72
C LEU A 148 -3.31 -8.86 -4.40
N ALA A 149 -4.51 -8.54 -3.89
CA ALA A 149 -4.87 -7.19 -3.50
C ALA A 149 -4.02 -6.73 -2.32
N TYR A 150 -3.83 -7.59 -1.32
CA TYR A 150 -2.96 -7.35 -0.18
C TYR A 150 -1.52 -7.01 -0.60
N VAL A 151 -0.94 -7.81 -1.52
CA VAL A 151 0.39 -7.54 -2.06
C VAL A 151 0.44 -6.20 -2.80
N ILE A 152 -0.56 -5.90 -3.63
CA ILE A 152 -0.64 -4.62 -4.34
C ILE A 152 -0.71 -3.47 -3.36
N ALA A 153 -1.52 -3.59 -2.30
CA ALA A 153 -1.71 -2.59 -1.25
C ALA A 153 -0.38 -2.24 -0.55
N ILE A 154 0.37 -3.26 -0.10
CA ILE A 154 1.67 -3.06 0.57
C ILE A 154 2.64 -2.35 -0.37
N MET A 155 2.81 -2.86 -1.59
CA MET A 155 3.72 -2.28 -2.56
C MET A 155 3.34 -0.84 -2.90
N ASN A 156 2.04 -0.56 -3.02
CA ASN A 156 1.56 0.77 -3.34
C ASN A 156 1.91 1.78 -2.25
N MET A 157 1.67 1.43 -0.98
CA MET A 157 2.01 2.28 0.16
C MET A 157 3.54 2.51 0.27
N ILE A 158 4.36 1.47 0.03
CA ILE A 158 5.82 1.61 0.00
C ILE A 158 6.27 2.59 -1.10
N LEU A 159 5.69 2.49 -2.31
CA LEU A 159 6.03 3.39 -3.41
C LEU A 159 5.57 4.84 -3.18
N HIS A 160 4.50 5.05 -2.41
CA HIS A 160 4.08 6.38 -1.95
C HIS A 160 4.94 6.91 -0.77
N GLY A 161 5.88 6.09 -0.27
CA GLY A 161 6.86 6.49 0.74
C GLY A 161 6.49 6.12 2.17
N ILE A 162 5.51 5.23 2.37
CA ILE A 162 5.20 4.63 3.67
C ILE A 162 6.01 3.34 3.80
N GLU A 163 7.11 3.39 4.54
CA GLU A 163 8.12 2.32 4.52
C GLU A 163 7.62 1.02 5.15
N THR A 164 6.77 1.12 6.18
CA THR A 164 6.31 -0.02 6.98
C THR A 164 4.78 -0.04 7.10
N PRO A 165 4.04 -0.31 6.00
CA PRO A 165 2.58 -0.24 6.00
C PRO A 165 1.95 -1.24 6.98
N ASN A 166 1.03 -0.78 7.82
CA ASN A 166 0.27 -1.64 8.73
C ASN A 166 -0.98 -2.22 8.05
N ILE A 167 -0.75 -3.12 7.10
CA ILE A 167 -1.79 -3.89 6.41
C ILE A 167 -1.73 -5.34 6.90
N ILE A 168 -2.87 -5.90 7.28
CA ILE A 168 -3.01 -7.28 7.74
C ILE A 168 -3.75 -8.10 6.67
N HIS A 169 -3.16 -9.21 6.24
CA HIS A 169 -3.82 -10.18 5.36
C HIS A 169 -4.80 -11.03 6.16
N THR A 170 -6.06 -10.60 6.23
CA THR A 170 -7.10 -11.31 6.99
C THR A 170 -8.50 -10.98 6.46
N ASN A 171 -9.48 -11.78 6.85
CA ASN A 171 -10.88 -11.46 6.63
C ASN A 171 -11.36 -10.52 7.74
N THR A 172 -11.66 -9.28 7.39
CA THR A 172 -12.15 -8.24 8.32
C THR A 172 -13.36 -8.69 9.14
N LEU A 173 -14.21 -9.55 8.58
CA LEU A 173 -15.43 -10.04 9.23
C LEU A 173 -15.25 -11.38 9.97
N ALA A 174 -14.02 -11.90 10.08
CA ALA A 174 -13.79 -13.21 10.72
C ALA A 174 -13.68 -13.15 12.25
N GLU A 175 -13.34 -11.99 12.81
CA GLU A 175 -13.26 -11.80 14.27
C GLU A 175 -14.64 -11.44 14.81
N ASN A 176 -15.08 -12.11 15.87
CA ASN A 176 -16.29 -11.72 16.58
C ASN A 176 -15.98 -10.47 17.42
N LEU A 177 -16.79 -9.43 17.27
CA LEU A 177 -16.64 -8.18 18.03
C LEU A 177 -16.66 -8.40 19.55
N ALA A 178 -17.36 -9.43 20.03
CA ALA A 178 -17.40 -9.79 21.44
C ALA A 178 -16.05 -10.29 21.99
N ASP A 179 -15.16 -10.76 21.10
CA ASP A 179 -13.84 -11.28 21.46
C ASP A 179 -12.76 -10.18 21.40
N ILE A 180 -13.10 -8.98 20.92
CA ILE A 180 -12.19 -7.84 20.81
C ILE A 180 -12.18 -7.09 22.14
N GLN A 181 -11.12 -7.26 22.92
CA GLN A 181 -10.84 -6.43 24.10
C GLN A 181 -10.07 -5.17 23.68
N GLU A 182 -10.45 -4.01 24.23
CA GLU A 182 -9.61 -2.80 24.14
C GLU A 182 -8.24 -3.11 24.75
N LYS A 183 -7.19 -2.83 23.98
CA LYS A 183 -5.80 -2.91 24.44
C LYS A 183 -5.31 -1.54 24.87
#